data_AF-A0A9R0WCE4-F1
#
_entry.id   AF-A0A9R0WCE4-F1
#
_cell.length_a   1.000
_cell.length_b   1.000
_cell.length_c   1.000
_cell.angle_alpha   90.00
_cell.angle_beta   90.00
_cell.angle_gamma   90.00
#
_symmetry.space_group_name_H-M   'P 1'
#
loop_
_entity.id
_entity.type
_entity.pdbx_description
1 polymer ?
#
loop_
_entity_poly.entity_id
_entity_poly.type
_entity_poly.pdbx_seq_one_letter_code
_entity_poly.pdbx_strand_id
1 'polypeptide(L)'
;MPNLECRMYEPRFPEVDAAVMIQVKHIADMGAYVSLLEYNNVEGMILFSELSRRRIRSISSLIKVGRQEPAIVLRVDRDKGYIDLSKRRVSEEEARSCEDRYNKSKLVHSIMRHVAETLEIDLEPIYQRIGWPLYRKYGHAFEAFKLIVADPDAILDVLTYEEKETGPDCQEVTKVVPAVTPEIKETLVQNIRRRMTPQPLKIRADVEMKCFQFDGVLHIKQAMRKAEAAGNTNCPVKIKLVAPPLYVLTTQTLDKMVKLSLFRKKLLMCQEDLRLRVTPPVPKYKVY
;
A
#
# COMPACT_ATOMS: atom_id res chain seq x y z
N MET A 1 2.44 -3.64 29.70
CA MET A 1 2.89 -3.34 28.33
C MET A 1 1.91 -4.02 27.40
N PRO A 2 1.26 -3.30 26.48
CA PRO A 2 0.26 -3.88 25.58
C PRO A 2 0.92 -4.92 24.66
N ASN A 3 0.21 -6.00 24.35
CA ASN A 3 0.67 -6.98 23.39
C ASN A 3 0.47 -6.44 21.97
N LEU A 4 1.60 -6.12 21.31
CA LEU A 4 1.65 -5.53 19.97
C LEU A 4 1.79 -6.58 18.87
N GLU A 5 1.80 -7.87 19.24
CA GLU A 5 1.86 -8.98 18.31
C GLU A 5 0.45 -9.54 18.08
N CYS A 6 -0.02 -9.44 16.84
CA CYS A 6 -1.30 -9.99 16.42
C CYS A 6 -1.22 -10.51 14.99
N ARG A 7 -2.00 -11.56 14.71
CA ARG A 7 -2.24 -12.06 13.35
C ARG A 7 -2.96 -11.02 12.50
N MET A 8 -2.60 -10.94 11.23
CA MET A 8 -3.20 -10.00 10.28
C MET A 8 -4.55 -10.49 9.75
N TYR A 9 -4.74 -11.81 9.70
CA TYR A 9 -5.92 -12.48 9.17
C TYR A 9 -6.71 -13.19 10.27
N GLU A 10 -8.00 -13.44 10.01
CA GLU A 10 -8.90 -14.16 10.90
C GLU A 10 -8.47 -15.62 11.15
N PRO A 11 -8.14 -16.44 10.11
CA PRO A 11 -7.64 -17.79 10.35
C PRO A 11 -6.28 -17.76 11.06
N ARG A 12 -6.12 -18.64 12.06
CA ARG A 12 -4.87 -18.78 12.81
C ARG A 12 -3.73 -19.33 11.96
N PHE A 13 -4.07 -20.17 10.99
CA PHE A 13 -3.11 -20.81 10.10
C PHE A 13 -3.48 -20.51 8.65
N PRO A 14 -2.48 -20.37 7.75
CA PRO A 14 -2.74 -20.23 6.32
C PRO A 14 -3.38 -21.49 5.73
N GLU A 15 -4.00 -21.32 4.58
CA GLU A 15 -4.48 -22.43 3.76
C GLU A 15 -3.34 -23.07 2.97
N VAL A 16 -3.53 -24.33 2.56
CA VAL A 16 -2.57 -25.02 1.67
C VAL A 16 -2.55 -24.34 0.29
N ASP A 17 -1.39 -24.35 -0.36
CA ASP A 17 -1.09 -23.67 -1.62
C ASP A 17 -1.19 -22.13 -1.58
N ALA A 18 -1.39 -21.53 -0.40
CA ALA A 18 -1.36 -20.08 -0.25
C ALA A 18 0.09 -19.53 -0.30
N ALA A 19 0.30 -18.48 -1.08
CA ALA A 19 1.53 -17.68 -1.05
C ALA A 19 1.52 -16.74 0.16
N VAL A 20 2.57 -16.81 0.98
CA VAL A 20 2.76 -16.05 2.22
C VAL A 20 4.15 -15.45 2.28
N MET A 21 4.28 -14.31 2.97
CA MET A 21 5.58 -13.68 3.21
C MET A 21 6.20 -14.20 4.50
N ILE A 22 7.42 -14.74 4.37
CA ILE A 22 8.16 -15.30 5.49
C ILE A 22 9.39 -14.45 5.81
N GLN A 23 9.87 -14.56 7.04
CA GLN A 23 11.19 -14.07 7.44
C GLN A 23 12.04 -15.23 7.94
N VAL A 24 13.28 -15.30 7.48
CA VAL A 24 14.19 -16.38 7.89
C VAL A 24 14.76 -16.07 9.27
N LYS A 25 14.54 -16.96 10.25
CA LYS A 25 15.10 -16.82 11.60
C LYS A 25 16.46 -17.50 11.71
N HIS A 26 16.57 -18.76 11.30
CA HIS A 26 17.81 -19.52 11.42
C HIS A 26 17.87 -20.61 10.34
N ILE A 27 19.09 -21.02 9.97
CA ILE A 27 19.34 -22.05 8.96
C ILE A 27 19.96 -23.25 9.68
N ALA A 28 19.34 -24.43 9.58
CA ALA A 28 19.82 -25.68 10.15
C ALA A 28 20.22 -26.68 9.05
N ASP A 29 20.81 -27.82 9.41
CA ASP A 29 21.26 -28.85 8.47
C ASP A 29 20.13 -29.54 7.68
N MET A 30 18.90 -29.57 8.21
CA MET A 30 17.75 -30.15 7.52
C MET A 30 16.94 -29.14 6.69
N GLY A 31 17.07 -27.84 6.97
CA GLY A 31 16.30 -26.81 6.30
C GLY A 31 16.42 -25.43 6.95
N ALA A 32 15.66 -24.47 6.43
CA ALA A 32 15.59 -23.12 6.99
C ALA A 32 14.34 -22.98 7.87
N TYR A 33 14.53 -22.55 9.12
CA TYR A 33 13.46 -22.16 10.01
C TYR A 33 13.07 -20.70 9.74
N VAL A 34 11.79 -20.51 9.49
CA VAL A 34 11.22 -19.24 9.05
C VAL A 34 10.02 -18.90 9.91
N SER A 35 9.70 -17.62 10.02
CA SER A 35 8.49 -17.16 10.72
C SER A 35 7.57 -16.47 9.73
N LEU A 36 6.29 -16.81 9.79
CA LEU A 36 5.24 -16.18 8.98
C LEU A 36 4.83 -14.87 9.63
N LEU A 37 5.16 -13.75 8.99
CA LEU A 37 4.91 -12.42 9.55
C LEU A 37 3.42 -12.06 9.58
N GLU A 38 2.62 -12.69 8.72
CA GLU A 38 1.19 -12.44 8.59
C GLU A 38 0.35 -13.15 9.66
N TYR A 39 0.88 -14.24 10.23
CA TYR A 39 0.18 -15.12 11.16
C TYR A 39 0.84 -15.14 12.54
N ASN A 40 1.12 -13.96 13.11
CA ASN A 40 1.68 -13.84 14.46
C ASN A 40 3.03 -14.58 14.67
N ASN A 41 3.93 -14.50 13.68
CA ASN A 41 5.26 -15.10 13.75
C ASN A 41 5.28 -16.63 13.95
N VAL A 42 4.20 -17.33 13.55
CA VAL A 42 4.15 -18.80 13.56
C VAL A 42 5.35 -19.38 12.84
N GLU A 43 5.91 -20.45 13.40
CA GLU A 43 7.10 -21.10 12.90
C GLU A 43 6.77 -21.99 11.71
N GLY A 44 7.60 -21.90 10.67
CA GLY A 44 7.55 -22.74 9.50
C GLY A 44 8.94 -23.26 9.14
N MET A 45 8.97 -24.31 8.33
CA MET A 45 10.20 -24.93 7.85
C MET A 45 10.19 -24.98 6.33
N ILE A 46 11.32 -24.62 5.72
CA ILE A 46 11.59 -24.85 4.30
C ILE A 46 12.67 -25.92 4.18
N LEU A 47 12.33 -27.05 3.56
CA LEU A 47 13.31 -28.08 3.20
C LEU A 47 14.24 -27.56 2.08
N PHE A 48 15.52 -27.97 2.11
CA PHE A 48 16.48 -27.58 1.08
C PHE A 48 16.09 -28.02 -0.34
N SER A 49 15.42 -29.16 -0.47
CA SER A 49 14.86 -29.66 -1.73
C SER A 49 13.78 -28.74 -2.32
N GLU A 50 13.12 -27.95 -1.47
CA GLU A 50 12.05 -27.01 -1.84
C GLU A 50 12.54 -25.55 -1.86
N LEU A 51 13.85 -25.32 -1.78
CA LEU A 51 14.43 -23.98 -1.77
C LEU A 51 14.69 -23.40 -3.17
N SER A 52 15.16 -24.21 -4.10
CA SER A 52 15.54 -23.75 -5.45
C SER A 52 15.26 -24.80 -6.51
N ARG A 53 14.96 -24.34 -7.73
CA ARG A 53 14.83 -25.18 -8.92
C ARG A 53 16.20 -25.62 -9.47
N ARG A 54 17.27 -24.91 -9.15
CA ARG A 54 18.64 -25.16 -9.65
C ARG A 54 19.52 -25.80 -8.58
N ARG A 55 20.57 -26.51 -9.00
CA ARG A 55 21.57 -27.10 -8.08
C ARG A 55 22.22 -25.99 -7.24
N ILE A 56 22.17 -26.16 -5.93
CA ILE A 56 22.65 -25.19 -4.95
C ILE A 56 24.18 -25.30 -4.84
N ARG A 57 24.91 -24.22 -5.10
CA ARG A 57 26.36 -24.14 -4.83
C ARG A 57 26.65 -23.70 -3.39
N SER A 58 25.86 -22.78 -2.86
CA SER A 58 25.97 -22.29 -1.48
C SER A 58 24.59 -21.86 -0.97
N ILE A 59 24.26 -22.27 0.26
CA ILE A 59 22.95 -21.98 0.88
C ILE A 59 22.90 -20.51 1.31
N SER A 60 24.00 -19.99 1.86
CA SER A 60 24.13 -18.62 2.36
C SER A 60 23.96 -17.52 1.29
N SER A 61 24.12 -17.86 0.00
CA SER A 61 23.86 -16.92 -1.09
C SER A 61 22.38 -16.82 -1.46
N LEU A 62 21.61 -17.89 -1.24
CA LEU A 62 20.19 -17.97 -1.63
C LEU A 62 19.26 -17.47 -0.53
N ILE A 63 19.60 -17.79 0.73
CA ILE A 63 18.86 -17.33 1.90
C ILE A 63 19.82 -16.59 2.82
N LYS A 64 19.37 -15.41 3.27
CA LYS A 64 20.02 -14.68 4.36
C LYS A 64 19.07 -14.62 5.55
N VAL A 65 19.61 -14.86 6.73
CA VAL A 65 18.89 -14.67 8.00
C VAL A 65 18.38 -13.22 8.08
N GLY A 66 17.14 -13.05 8.52
CA GLY A 66 16.47 -11.76 8.63
C GLY A 66 15.84 -11.22 7.34
N ARG A 67 16.15 -11.80 6.17
CA ARG A 67 15.53 -11.39 4.90
C ARG A 67 14.10 -11.92 4.79
N GLN A 68 13.24 -11.11 4.20
CA GLN A 68 11.87 -11.50 3.86
C GLN A 68 11.83 -12.08 2.44
N GLU A 69 11.16 -13.23 2.26
CA GLU A 69 11.02 -13.90 0.98
C GLU A 69 9.59 -14.45 0.84
N PRO A 70 9.01 -14.50 -0.37
CA PRO A 70 7.72 -15.15 -0.59
C PRO A 70 7.90 -16.68 -0.66
N ALA A 71 6.99 -17.41 -0.03
CA ALA A 71 6.94 -18.88 -0.05
C ALA A 71 5.48 -19.37 -0.15
N ILE A 72 5.27 -20.56 -0.71
CA ILE A 72 3.97 -21.23 -0.75
C ILE A 72 3.89 -22.25 0.38
N VAL A 73 2.73 -22.31 1.03
CA VAL A 73 2.41 -23.32 2.04
C VAL A 73 2.12 -24.66 1.36
N LEU A 74 2.87 -25.71 1.71
CA LEU A 74 2.61 -27.06 1.22
C LEU A 74 1.64 -27.80 2.13
N ARG A 75 1.93 -27.78 3.43
CA ARG A 75 1.21 -28.57 4.43
C ARG A 75 1.17 -27.80 5.73
N VAL A 76 0.05 -27.92 6.43
CA VAL A 76 -0.20 -27.29 7.72
C VAL A 76 -0.64 -28.35 8.71
N ASP A 77 0.17 -28.58 9.74
CA ASP A 77 -0.19 -29.45 10.86
C ASP A 77 -0.74 -28.57 11.99
N ARG A 78 -2.08 -28.48 12.06
CA ARG A 78 -2.81 -27.61 13.00
C ARG A 78 -2.61 -27.98 14.47
N ASP A 79 -2.30 -29.24 14.75
CA ASP A 79 -2.12 -29.78 16.10
C ASP A 79 -0.78 -29.35 16.71
N LYS A 80 0.30 -29.46 15.92
CA LYS A 80 1.66 -29.12 16.34
C LYS A 80 2.07 -27.68 16.00
N GLY A 81 1.30 -27.00 15.14
CA GLY A 81 1.59 -25.64 14.68
C GLY A 81 2.76 -25.56 13.69
N TYR A 82 3.16 -26.68 13.07
CA TYR A 82 4.20 -26.70 12.05
C TYR A 82 3.63 -26.46 10.66
N ILE A 83 4.35 -25.67 9.87
CA ILE A 83 3.99 -25.34 8.50
C ILE A 83 5.18 -25.67 7.59
N ASP A 84 4.96 -26.58 6.64
CA ASP A 84 5.92 -26.86 5.59
C ASP A 84 5.73 -25.88 4.43
N LEU A 85 6.82 -25.24 4.04
CA LEU A 85 6.84 -24.19 3.03
C LEU A 85 7.76 -24.57 1.88
N SER A 86 7.43 -24.08 0.68
CA SER A 86 8.25 -24.20 -0.52
C SER A 86 8.46 -22.85 -1.18
N LYS A 87 9.72 -22.55 -1.49
CA LYS A 87 10.09 -21.41 -2.33
C LYS A 87 10.16 -21.81 -3.81
N ARG A 88 10.45 -23.08 -4.10
CA ARG A 88 10.64 -23.62 -5.45
C ARG A 88 9.38 -23.51 -6.31
N ARG A 89 8.21 -23.71 -5.71
CA ARG A 89 6.92 -23.74 -6.43
C ARG A 89 6.37 -22.35 -6.75
N VAL A 90 6.89 -21.31 -6.11
CA VAL A 90 6.44 -19.92 -6.32
C VAL A 90 6.78 -19.46 -7.73
N SER A 91 5.78 -19.03 -8.48
CA SER A 91 5.98 -18.35 -9.76
C SER A 91 6.33 -16.87 -9.56
N GLU A 92 7.02 -16.23 -10.51
CA GLU A 92 7.38 -14.81 -10.37
C GLU A 92 6.14 -13.89 -10.27
N GLU A 93 5.05 -14.27 -10.94
CA GLU A 93 3.77 -13.54 -10.86
C GLU A 93 3.14 -13.66 -9.47
N GLU A 94 3.15 -14.87 -8.90
CA GLU A 94 2.64 -15.13 -7.54
C GLU A 94 3.51 -14.45 -6.49
N ALA A 95 4.83 -14.46 -6.65
CA ALA A 95 5.76 -13.75 -5.77
C ALA A 95 5.46 -12.25 -5.75
N ARG A 96 5.24 -11.62 -6.92
CA ARG A 96 4.89 -10.20 -7.01
C ARG A 96 3.52 -9.91 -6.39
N SER A 97 2.53 -10.76 -6.65
CA SER A 97 1.19 -10.60 -6.06
C SER A 97 1.22 -10.74 -4.54
N CYS A 98 2.00 -11.69 -4.02
CA CYS A 98 2.23 -11.89 -2.60
C CYS A 98 2.93 -10.69 -1.97
N GLU A 99 3.97 -10.15 -2.61
CA GLU A 99 4.68 -8.96 -2.12
C GLU A 99 3.77 -7.73 -2.07
N ASP A 100 2.93 -7.52 -3.09
CA ASP A 100 1.95 -6.43 -3.10
C ASP A 100 0.90 -6.59 -2.00
N ARG A 101 0.34 -7.81 -1.83
CA ARG A 101 -0.59 -8.12 -0.74
C ARG A 101 0.04 -7.90 0.63
N TYR A 102 1.26 -8.41 0.83
CA TYR A 102 1.99 -8.24 2.09
C TYR A 102 2.28 -6.77 2.39
N ASN A 103 2.70 -5.98 1.39
CA ASN A 103 2.91 -4.54 1.57
C ASN A 103 1.62 -3.82 1.99
N LYS A 104 0.48 -4.16 1.38
CA LYS A 104 -0.84 -3.64 1.78
C LYS A 104 -1.19 -4.02 3.22
N SER A 105 -1.04 -5.29 3.59
CA SER A 105 -1.31 -5.79 4.95
C SER A 105 -0.38 -5.18 6.00
N LYS A 106 0.91 -5.01 5.67
CA LYS A 106 1.91 -4.36 6.53
C LYS A 106 1.57 -2.90 6.81
N LEU A 107 1.07 -2.16 5.82
CA LEU A 107 0.60 -0.80 6.01
C LEU A 107 -0.60 -0.76 6.97
N VAL A 108 -1.59 -1.63 6.77
CA VAL A 108 -2.76 -1.75 7.67
C VAL A 108 -2.32 -2.09 9.09
N HIS A 109 -1.43 -3.08 9.25
CA HIS A 109 -0.90 -3.49 10.55
C HIS A 109 -0.11 -2.36 11.23
N SER A 110 0.69 -1.59 10.48
CA SER A 110 1.40 -0.44 11.02
C SER A 110 0.46 0.65 11.53
N ILE A 111 -0.68 0.88 10.86
CA ILE A 111 -1.69 1.85 11.30
C ILE A 111 -2.36 1.35 12.58
N MET A 112 -2.81 0.09 12.60
CA MET A 112 -3.47 -0.52 13.76
C MET A 112 -2.54 -0.57 14.98
N ARG A 113 -1.25 -0.90 14.79
CA ARG A 113 -0.25 -0.88 15.85
C ARG A 113 -0.08 0.51 16.47
N HIS A 114 -0.06 1.55 15.64
CA HIS A 114 0.09 2.91 16.17
C HIS A 114 -1.17 3.38 16.91
N VAL A 115 -2.35 2.97 16.47
CA VAL A 115 -3.60 3.21 17.22
C VAL A 115 -3.59 2.47 18.55
N ALA A 116 -3.14 1.21 18.57
CA ALA A 116 -2.97 0.42 19.78
C ALA A 116 -1.98 1.06 20.77
N GLU A 117 -0.84 1.55 20.28
CA GLU A 117 0.16 2.25 21.08
C GLU A 117 -0.34 3.58 21.64
N THR A 118 -1.11 4.34 20.84
CA THR A 118 -1.67 5.64 21.27
C THR A 118 -2.71 5.48 22.39
N LEU A 119 -3.47 4.38 22.35
CA LEU A 119 -4.57 4.14 23.28
C LEU A 119 -4.22 3.14 24.40
N GLU A 120 -3.00 2.60 24.37
CA GLU A 120 -2.50 1.58 25.29
C GLU A 120 -3.39 0.32 25.38
N ILE A 121 -4.04 -0.05 24.28
CA ILE A 121 -4.90 -1.24 24.16
C ILE A 121 -4.13 -2.36 23.46
N ASP A 122 -4.41 -3.62 23.82
CA ASP A 122 -3.92 -4.78 23.08
C ASP A 122 -4.36 -4.76 21.61
N LEU A 123 -3.51 -5.29 20.72
CA LEU A 123 -3.74 -5.23 19.28
C LEU A 123 -4.85 -6.19 18.80
N GLU A 124 -5.03 -7.32 19.50
CA GLU A 124 -6.02 -8.35 19.14
C GLU A 124 -7.49 -7.85 19.14
N PRO A 125 -8.01 -7.17 20.18
CA PRO A 125 -9.38 -6.67 20.17
C PRO A 125 -9.63 -5.63 19.05
N ILE A 126 -8.62 -4.85 18.66
CA ILE A 126 -8.73 -3.91 17.54
C ILE A 126 -8.90 -4.66 16.21
N TYR A 127 -8.17 -5.76 16.03
CA TYR A 127 -8.31 -6.63 14.86
C TYR A 127 -9.67 -7.35 14.82
N GLN A 128 -10.16 -7.81 15.96
CA GLN A 128 -11.49 -8.43 16.08
C GLN A 128 -12.61 -7.45 15.71
N ARG A 129 -12.51 -6.20 16.19
CA ARG A 129 -13.55 -5.17 16.00
C ARG A 129 -13.52 -4.54 14.61
N ILE A 130 -12.33 -4.30 14.05
CA ILE A 130 -12.16 -3.51 12.82
C ILE A 130 -11.54 -4.35 11.72
N GLY A 131 -10.45 -5.07 12.01
CA GLY A 131 -9.68 -5.80 10.99
C GLY A 131 -10.48 -6.89 10.28
N TRP A 132 -10.92 -7.92 11.00
CA TRP A 132 -11.55 -9.11 10.42
C TRP A 132 -12.90 -8.81 9.72
N PRO A 133 -13.79 -7.95 10.25
CA PRO A 133 -15.01 -7.57 9.55
C PRO A 133 -14.72 -6.85 8.21
N LEU A 134 -13.68 -6.01 8.15
CA LEU A 134 -13.28 -5.34 6.92
C LEU A 134 -12.75 -6.33 5.87
N TYR A 135 -12.01 -7.37 6.29
CA TYR A 135 -11.57 -8.44 5.39
C TYR A 135 -12.76 -9.22 4.81
N ARG A 136 -13.79 -9.51 5.60
CA ARG A 136 -14.99 -10.23 5.11
C ARG A 136 -15.78 -9.43 4.08
N LYS A 137 -15.92 -8.11 4.26
CA LYS A 137 -16.77 -7.27 3.41
C LYS A 137 -16.10 -6.81 2.11
N TYR A 138 -14.82 -6.44 2.17
CA TYR A 138 -14.11 -5.86 1.02
C TYR A 138 -13.02 -6.79 0.46
N GLY A 139 -12.87 -8.00 1.00
CA GLY A 139 -11.81 -8.96 0.67
C GLY A 139 -10.45 -8.58 1.25
N HIS A 140 -10.08 -7.29 1.24
CA HIS A 140 -8.82 -6.79 1.81
C HIS A 140 -9.03 -5.49 2.58
N ALA A 141 -8.51 -5.41 3.81
CA ALA A 141 -8.64 -4.22 4.67
C ALA A 141 -8.07 -2.93 4.04
N PHE A 142 -7.08 -3.05 3.16
CA PHE A 142 -6.51 -1.92 2.42
C PHE A 142 -7.51 -1.20 1.49
N GLU A 143 -8.38 -1.94 0.78
CA GLU A 143 -9.38 -1.31 -0.09
C GLU A 143 -10.44 -0.60 0.74
N ALA A 144 -10.82 -1.17 1.89
CA ALA A 144 -11.68 -0.49 2.85
C ALA A 144 -11.04 0.81 3.36
N PHE A 145 -9.74 0.79 3.72
CA PHE A 145 -9.04 1.99 4.19
C PHE A 145 -8.96 3.09 3.12
N LYS A 146 -8.85 2.76 1.82
CA LYS A 146 -8.96 3.77 0.75
C LYS A 146 -10.33 4.45 0.76
N LEU A 147 -11.38 3.66 0.91
CA LEU A 147 -12.74 4.18 0.92
C LEU A 147 -12.98 5.02 2.19
N ILE A 148 -12.38 4.68 3.34
CA ILE A 148 -12.44 5.48 4.58
C ILE A 148 -11.82 6.88 4.39
N VAL A 149 -10.81 7.03 3.52
CA VAL A 149 -10.26 8.36 3.18
C VAL A 149 -11.29 9.22 2.46
N ALA A 150 -12.09 8.62 1.59
CA ALA A 150 -13.11 9.31 0.79
C ALA A 150 -14.38 9.58 1.62
N ASP A 151 -14.86 8.57 2.33
CA ASP A 151 -16.04 8.64 3.19
C ASP A 151 -15.79 7.82 4.48
N PRO A 152 -15.43 8.48 5.59
CA PRO A 152 -15.08 7.79 6.83
C PRO A 152 -16.32 7.19 7.52
N ASP A 153 -17.46 7.88 7.48
CA ASP A 153 -18.63 7.50 8.25
C ASP A 153 -19.40 6.33 7.62
N ALA A 154 -19.51 6.23 6.30
CA ALA A 154 -20.25 5.15 5.63
C ALA A 154 -19.66 3.73 5.81
N ILE A 155 -18.41 3.62 6.30
CA ILE A 155 -17.72 2.33 6.47
C ILE A 155 -17.55 2.00 7.93
N LEU A 156 -17.25 3.01 8.75
CA LEU A 156 -17.05 2.86 10.18
C LEU A 156 -18.39 2.67 10.92
N ASP A 157 -19.50 3.22 10.41
CA ASP A 157 -20.83 3.03 11.00
C ASP A 157 -21.44 1.65 10.68
N VAL A 158 -21.04 1.05 9.55
CA VAL A 158 -21.47 -0.31 9.17
C VAL A 158 -20.71 -1.40 9.94
N LEU A 159 -19.68 -1.02 10.70
CA LEU A 159 -18.96 -1.93 11.59
C LEU A 159 -19.62 -1.95 12.97
N THR A 160 -20.74 -2.65 13.06
CA THR A 160 -21.40 -3.01 14.31
C THR A 160 -21.16 -4.49 14.60
N TYR A 161 -20.83 -4.82 15.85
CA TYR A 161 -20.87 -6.18 16.40
C TYR A 161 -21.84 -6.20 17.58
N GLU A 162 -22.56 -7.31 17.70
CA GLU A 162 -23.47 -7.63 18.80
C GLU A 162 -22.68 -8.40 19.87
N GLU A 163 -22.42 -7.80 21.04
CA GLU A 163 -21.89 -8.54 22.19
C GLU A 163 -23.01 -9.37 22.83
N LYS A 164 -22.74 -10.67 23.05
CA LYS A 164 -23.50 -11.52 23.97
C LYS A 164 -22.72 -11.60 25.29
N GLU A 165 -23.15 -10.87 26.31
CA GLU A 165 -22.72 -11.13 27.69
C GLU A 165 -23.72 -12.09 28.36
N THR A 166 -23.19 -13.04 29.13
CA THR A 166 -23.98 -13.91 30.01
C THR A 166 -24.05 -13.24 31.39
N GLY A 167 -25.23 -12.76 31.78
CA GLY A 167 -25.47 -12.29 33.14
C GLY A 167 -25.47 -13.47 34.15
N PRO A 168 -25.36 -13.18 35.47
CA PRO A 168 -25.23 -14.18 36.53
C PRO A 168 -26.45 -15.11 36.77
N ASP A 169 -27.43 -15.16 35.87
CA ASP A 169 -28.68 -15.94 35.99
C ASP A 169 -29.09 -16.66 34.68
N CYS A 170 -28.12 -17.09 33.85
CA CYS A 170 -28.37 -17.95 32.68
C CYS A 170 -29.45 -17.45 31.67
N GLN A 171 -29.54 -16.14 31.40
CA GLN A 171 -30.32 -15.58 30.29
C GLN A 171 -29.47 -14.62 29.42
N GLU A 172 -29.53 -14.82 28.10
CA GLU A 172 -28.84 -14.04 27.07
C GLU A 172 -29.52 -12.68 26.86
N VAL A 173 -28.82 -11.57 27.14
CA VAL A 173 -29.32 -10.22 26.85
C VAL A 173 -28.36 -9.53 25.89
N THR A 174 -28.80 -9.37 24.65
CA THR A 174 -28.09 -8.65 23.58
C THR A 174 -28.09 -7.15 23.88
N LYS A 175 -26.93 -6.58 24.23
CA LYS A 175 -26.75 -5.12 24.22
C LYS A 175 -25.81 -4.75 23.07
N VAL A 176 -26.33 -3.91 22.18
CA VAL A 176 -25.56 -3.27 21.11
C VAL A 176 -24.65 -2.24 21.75
N VAL A 177 -23.42 -2.63 22.06
CA VAL A 177 -22.38 -1.71 22.53
C VAL A 177 -21.62 -1.23 21.28
N PRO A 178 -21.46 0.10 21.08
CA PRO A 178 -20.73 0.61 19.92
C PRO A 178 -19.32 0.03 19.88
N ALA A 179 -18.98 -0.66 18.79
CA ALA A 179 -17.75 -1.46 18.62
C ALA A 179 -16.45 -0.62 18.66
N VAL A 180 -16.56 0.69 18.82
CA VAL A 180 -15.48 1.65 18.75
C VAL A 180 -15.80 2.71 19.79
N THR A 181 -14.96 2.86 20.81
CA THR A 181 -14.92 4.14 21.55
C THR A 181 -14.70 5.22 20.49
N PRO A 182 -15.46 6.32 20.47
CA PRO A 182 -15.32 7.37 19.44
C PRO A 182 -13.87 7.83 19.27
N GLU A 183 -13.08 7.71 20.33
CA GLU A 183 -11.63 7.92 20.38
C GLU A 183 -10.81 7.03 19.42
N ILE A 184 -11.12 5.73 19.31
CA ILE A 184 -10.46 4.83 18.34
C ILE A 184 -10.78 5.26 16.92
N LYS A 185 -12.04 5.63 16.66
CA LYS A 185 -12.52 6.05 15.32
C LYS A 185 -11.77 7.29 14.85
N GLU A 186 -11.72 8.31 15.70
CA GLU A 186 -11.05 9.58 15.38
C GLU A 186 -9.54 9.38 15.17
N THR A 187 -8.89 8.68 16.10
CA THR A 187 -7.44 8.39 16.03
C THR A 187 -7.09 7.57 14.79
N LEU A 188 -7.93 6.59 14.44
CA LEU A 188 -7.77 5.77 13.25
C LEU A 188 -7.90 6.60 11.98
N VAL A 189 -8.96 7.40 11.85
CA VAL A 189 -9.17 8.28 10.68
C VAL A 189 -8.03 9.29 10.54
N GLN A 190 -7.57 9.87 11.64
CA GLN A 190 -6.44 10.80 11.62
C GLN A 190 -5.16 10.12 11.12
N ASN A 191 -4.89 8.89 11.56
CA ASN A 191 -3.73 8.11 11.13
C ASN A 191 -3.82 7.63 9.68
N ILE A 192 -5.00 7.20 9.24
CA ILE A 192 -5.25 6.83 7.84
C ILE A 192 -5.05 8.06 6.95
N ARG A 193 -5.59 9.23 7.31
CA ARG A 193 -5.34 10.47 6.56
C ARG A 193 -3.85 10.82 6.51
N ARG A 194 -3.10 10.66 7.60
CA ARG A 194 -1.66 10.96 7.60
C ARG A 194 -0.84 10.01 6.72
N ARG A 195 -1.14 8.70 6.73
CA ARG A 195 -0.32 7.68 6.05
C ARG A 195 -0.80 7.31 4.65
N MET A 196 -2.09 7.51 4.35
CA MET A 196 -2.74 7.01 3.14
C MET A 196 -3.25 8.10 2.21
N THR A 197 -3.24 9.37 2.63
CA THR A 197 -3.52 10.47 1.70
C THR A 197 -2.48 10.48 0.59
N PRO A 198 -2.90 10.44 -0.68
CA PRO A 198 -1.97 10.50 -1.79
C PRO A 198 -1.15 11.78 -1.68
N GLN A 199 0.15 11.64 -1.44
CA GLN A 199 1.03 12.80 -1.45
C GLN A 199 0.95 13.47 -2.83
N PRO A 200 0.93 14.81 -2.89
CA PRO A 200 0.84 15.53 -4.16
C PRO A 200 2.03 15.16 -5.04
N LEU A 201 1.75 14.44 -6.14
CA LEU A 201 2.78 14.02 -7.06
C LEU A 201 3.19 15.22 -7.92
N LYS A 202 4.48 15.51 -7.93
CA LYS A 202 5.07 16.55 -8.77
C LYS A 202 5.37 15.95 -10.14
N ILE A 203 4.60 16.34 -11.14
CA ILE A 203 4.89 16.00 -12.54
C ILE A 203 5.80 17.08 -13.10
N ARG A 204 6.88 16.67 -13.74
CA ARG A 204 7.77 17.54 -14.51
C ARG A 204 7.72 17.11 -15.96
N ALA A 205 7.61 18.08 -16.87
CA ALA A 205 7.89 17.85 -18.28
C ALA A 205 8.79 18.94 -18.83
N ASP A 206 9.77 18.49 -19.59
CA ASP A 206 10.65 19.34 -20.37
C ASP A 206 9.96 19.64 -21.70
N VAL A 207 9.82 20.92 -22.02
CA VAL A 207 9.20 21.41 -23.26
C VAL A 207 10.21 22.31 -23.94
N GLU A 208 10.47 22.01 -25.22
CA GLU A 208 11.27 22.87 -26.07
C GLU A 208 10.35 23.86 -26.79
N MET A 209 10.54 25.17 -26.54
CA MET A 209 9.75 26.23 -27.18
C MET A 209 10.62 26.99 -28.17
N LYS A 210 10.25 26.93 -29.45
CA LYS A 210 10.93 27.63 -30.56
C LYS A 210 9.91 28.50 -31.28
N CYS A 211 10.19 29.79 -31.38
CA CYS A 211 9.42 30.73 -32.18
C CYS A 211 10.38 31.47 -33.13
N PHE A 212 10.07 31.46 -34.42
CA PHE A 212 10.88 32.08 -35.48
C PHE A 212 10.30 33.42 -35.96
N GLN A 213 9.23 33.91 -35.32
CA GLN A 213 8.61 35.19 -35.67
C GLN A 213 9.35 36.36 -35.01
N PHE A 214 9.23 37.55 -35.63
CA PHE A 214 9.59 38.81 -35.00
C PHE A 214 8.79 38.95 -33.69
N ASP A 215 9.42 39.43 -32.62
CA ASP A 215 8.85 39.40 -31.25
C ASP A 215 8.57 37.99 -30.68
N GLY A 216 9.39 36.99 -31.01
CA GLY A 216 9.22 35.60 -30.53
C GLY A 216 9.17 35.46 -28.99
N VAL A 217 9.87 36.32 -28.24
CA VAL A 217 9.85 36.31 -26.76
C VAL A 217 8.48 36.68 -26.20
N LEU A 218 7.76 37.62 -26.84
CA LEU A 218 6.42 38.04 -26.43
C LEU A 218 5.40 36.93 -26.67
N HIS A 219 5.47 36.24 -27.81
CA HIS A 219 4.63 35.09 -28.14
C HIS A 219 4.83 33.94 -27.15
N ILE A 220 6.10 33.64 -26.80
CA ILE A 220 6.43 32.60 -25.81
C ILE A 220 5.88 33.00 -24.43
N LYS A 221 6.03 34.26 -23.99
CA LYS A 221 5.47 34.76 -22.73
C LYS A 221 3.94 34.70 -22.70
N GLN A 222 3.27 35.03 -23.81
CA GLN A 222 1.81 34.98 -23.90
C GLN A 222 1.29 33.53 -23.84
N ALA A 223 1.94 32.60 -24.54
CA ALA A 223 1.61 31.19 -24.48
C ALA A 223 1.82 30.60 -23.07
N MET A 224 2.90 30.99 -22.37
CA MET A 224 3.12 30.61 -20.97
C MET A 224 2.00 31.12 -20.06
N ARG A 225 1.60 32.38 -20.19
CA ARG A 225 0.49 32.95 -19.39
C ARG A 225 -0.83 32.25 -19.66
N LYS A 226 -1.15 31.91 -20.92
CA LYS A 226 -2.35 31.13 -21.27
C LYS A 226 -2.30 29.73 -20.62
N ALA A 227 -1.15 29.09 -20.63
CA ALA A 227 -0.95 27.77 -20.01
C ALA A 227 -1.07 27.81 -18.48
N GLU A 228 -0.59 28.87 -17.84
CA GLU A 228 -0.76 29.12 -16.41
C GLU A 228 -2.22 29.43 -16.05
N ALA A 229 -2.93 30.22 -16.87
CA ALA A 229 -4.35 30.54 -16.68
C ALA A 229 -5.27 29.31 -16.83
N ALA A 230 -4.88 28.31 -17.64
CA ALA A 230 -5.54 27.01 -17.68
C ALA A 230 -5.30 26.17 -16.40
N GLY A 231 -4.51 26.66 -15.43
CA GLY A 231 -4.33 26.09 -14.11
C GLY A 231 -5.56 26.25 -13.23
N ASN A 232 -6.26 25.14 -12.92
CA ASN A 232 -7.31 25.14 -11.89
C ASN A 232 -6.70 25.21 -10.48
N THR A 233 -7.48 25.65 -9.49
CA THR A 233 -7.06 25.75 -8.06
C THR A 233 -6.50 24.43 -7.50
N ASN A 234 -7.00 23.30 -7.99
CA ASN A 234 -6.56 21.96 -7.57
C ASN A 234 -5.31 21.46 -8.33
N CYS A 235 -4.84 22.19 -9.35
CA CYS A 235 -3.75 21.80 -10.25
C CYS A 235 -2.90 23.01 -10.68
N PRO A 236 -2.12 23.63 -9.76
CA PRO A 236 -1.27 24.76 -10.12
C PRO A 236 -0.16 24.31 -11.08
N VAL A 237 -0.11 24.94 -12.26
CA VAL A 237 0.95 24.75 -13.24
C VAL A 237 1.97 25.87 -13.05
N LYS A 238 3.24 25.51 -12.88
CA LYS A 238 4.34 26.46 -12.80
C LYS A 238 5.31 26.18 -13.93
N ILE A 239 5.57 27.19 -14.74
CA ILE A 239 6.53 27.10 -15.84
C ILE A 239 7.82 27.79 -15.39
N LYS A 240 8.96 27.09 -15.52
CA LYS A 240 10.28 27.64 -15.21
C LYS A 240 11.14 27.57 -16.45
N LEU A 241 11.89 28.65 -16.71
CA LEU A 241 12.96 28.65 -17.69
C LEU A 241 14.17 27.92 -17.09
N VAL A 242 14.74 26.95 -17.81
CA VAL A 242 16.04 26.36 -17.45
C VAL A 242 17.13 27.02 -18.26
N ALA A 243 17.00 26.99 -19.59
CA ALA A 243 17.88 27.65 -20.54
C ALA A 243 17.13 27.81 -21.88
N PRO A 244 17.27 28.89 -22.65
CA PRO A 244 16.66 28.95 -23.99
C PRO A 244 17.23 27.83 -24.89
N PRO A 245 16.43 27.04 -25.66
CA PRO A 245 14.97 27.02 -25.82
C PRO A 245 14.19 26.03 -24.92
N LEU A 246 14.80 25.54 -23.84
CA LEU A 246 14.27 24.54 -22.89
C LEU A 246 13.54 25.18 -21.69
N TYR A 247 12.28 24.78 -21.52
CA TYR A 247 11.41 25.16 -20.42
C TYR A 247 10.94 23.92 -19.67
N VAL A 248 10.73 24.06 -18.36
CA VAL A 248 10.22 22.98 -17.50
C VAL A 248 8.87 23.38 -16.95
N LEU A 249 7.86 22.55 -17.25
CA LEU A 249 6.53 22.66 -16.67
C LEU A 249 6.46 21.72 -15.47
N THR A 250 6.18 22.28 -14.29
CA THR A 250 5.94 21.53 -13.07
C THR A 250 4.49 21.69 -12.65
N THR A 251 3.78 20.59 -12.43
CA THR A 251 2.41 20.60 -11.88
C THR A 251 2.35 19.69 -10.66
N GLN A 252 1.61 20.09 -9.62
CA GLN A 252 1.36 19.27 -8.43
C GLN A 252 -0.12 18.97 -8.31
N THR A 253 -0.46 17.72 -8.03
CA THR A 253 -1.85 17.24 -8.06
C THR A 253 -2.00 15.96 -7.26
N LEU A 254 -3.23 15.65 -6.85
CA LEU A 254 -3.55 14.46 -6.05
C LEU A 254 -3.87 13.24 -6.93
N ASP A 255 -4.64 13.40 -8.02
CA ASP A 255 -5.12 12.26 -8.83
C ASP A 255 -4.28 11.91 -10.08
N LYS A 256 -3.84 10.65 -10.22
CA LYS A 256 -2.93 10.21 -11.30
C LYS A 256 -3.51 10.22 -12.72
N MET A 257 -4.80 9.96 -12.92
CA MET A 257 -5.38 9.85 -14.27
C MET A 257 -5.80 11.21 -14.80
N VAL A 258 -6.53 11.99 -14.00
CA VAL A 258 -6.94 13.36 -14.38
C VAL A 258 -5.70 14.21 -14.66
N LYS A 259 -4.60 13.94 -13.94
CA LYS A 259 -3.25 14.50 -14.17
C LYS A 259 -2.79 14.40 -15.60
N LEU A 260 -2.66 13.19 -16.14
CA LEU A 260 -2.07 12.95 -17.45
C LEU A 260 -2.92 13.57 -18.57
N SER A 261 -4.24 13.46 -18.45
CA SER A 261 -5.19 14.01 -19.42
C SER A 261 -5.19 15.53 -19.44
N LEU A 262 -5.25 16.18 -18.26
CA LEU A 262 -5.18 17.64 -18.17
C LEU A 262 -3.83 18.17 -18.66
N PHE A 263 -2.75 17.48 -18.27
CA PHE A 263 -1.39 17.86 -18.67
C PHE A 263 -1.19 17.72 -20.18
N ARG A 264 -1.66 16.63 -20.78
CA ARG A 264 -1.63 16.42 -22.24
C ARG A 264 -2.46 17.46 -22.98
N LYS A 265 -3.67 17.78 -22.49
CA LYS A 265 -4.52 18.83 -23.07
C LYS A 265 -3.82 20.19 -23.04
N LYS A 266 -3.11 20.52 -21.97
CA LYS A 266 -2.34 21.77 -21.85
C LYS A 266 -1.13 21.82 -22.78
N LEU A 267 -0.39 20.73 -22.91
CA LEU A 267 0.68 20.62 -23.90
C LEU A 267 0.16 20.84 -25.32
N LEU A 268 -1.03 20.31 -25.63
CA LEU A 268 -1.68 20.49 -26.92
C LEU A 268 -2.10 21.95 -27.16
N MET A 269 -2.68 22.63 -26.16
CA MET A 269 -2.99 24.07 -26.26
C MET A 269 -1.73 24.92 -26.50
N CYS A 270 -0.62 24.61 -25.82
CA CYS A 270 0.67 25.29 -26.07
C CYS A 270 1.22 25.01 -27.48
N GLN A 271 0.91 23.84 -28.04
CA GLN A 271 1.31 23.43 -29.38
C GLN A 271 0.45 24.05 -30.49
N GLU A 272 -0.79 24.43 -30.20
CA GLU A 272 -1.65 25.16 -31.16
C GLU A 272 -1.22 26.62 -31.33
N ASP A 273 -0.83 27.29 -30.24
CA ASP A 273 -0.37 28.69 -30.26
C ASP A 273 1.03 28.89 -30.88
N LEU A 274 1.87 27.86 -30.87
CA LEU A 274 3.24 27.91 -31.36
C LEU A 274 3.50 26.68 -32.25
N ARG A 275 4.08 26.84 -33.45
CA ARG A 275 4.51 25.72 -34.33
C ARG A 275 5.65 24.90 -33.70
N LEU A 276 5.38 24.23 -32.58
CA LEU A 276 6.34 23.53 -31.72
C LEU A 276 6.49 22.07 -32.13
N ARG A 277 7.73 21.59 -32.08
CA ARG A 277 8.01 20.15 -31.91
C ARG A 277 8.05 19.86 -30.42
N VAL A 278 6.95 19.34 -29.89
CA VAL A 278 6.94 18.79 -28.52
C VAL A 278 7.55 17.40 -28.59
N THR A 279 8.73 17.20 -28.00
CA THR A 279 9.19 15.84 -27.70
C THR A 279 8.22 15.24 -26.69
N PRO A 280 7.69 14.02 -26.93
CA PRO A 280 6.78 13.41 -25.99
C PRO A 280 7.48 13.31 -24.63
N PRO A 281 6.77 13.58 -23.51
CA PRO A 281 7.38 13.48 -22.20
C PRO A 281 7.89 12.06 -22.04
N VAL A 282 9.21 11.89 -21.92
CA VAL A 282 9.75 10.65 -21.37
C VAL A 282 9.32 10.67 -19.92
N PRO A 283 8.46 9.76 -19.46
CA PRO A 283 8.11 9.73 -18.05
C PRO A 283 9.34 9.23 -17.30
N LYS A 284 10.25 10.14 -16.96
CA LYS A 284 11.23 9.89 -15.92
C LYS A 284 10.46 9.92 -14.62
N TYR A 285 9.88 8.78 -14.27
CA TYR A 285 9.37 8.50 -12.93
C TYR A 285 10.56 8.50 -11.96
N LYS A 286 11.10 9.68 -11.62
CA LYS A 286 11.82 9.84 -10.36
C LYS A 286 10.78 10.20 -9.32
N VAL A 287 10.22 9.15 -8.72
CA VAL A 287 9.57 9.25 -7.42
C VAL A 287 10.69 9.70 -6.46
N TYR A 288 10.60 10.93 -5.97
CA TYR A 288 11.24 11.31 -4.73
C TYR A 288 10.17 11.21 -3.64
#